data_AF-A0A2R7R6A7-F1
#
_entry.id   AF-A0A2R7R6A7-F1
#
_cell.length_a   1.000
_cell.length_b   1.000
_cell.length_c   1.000
_cell.angle_alpha   90.00
_cell.angle_beta   90.00
_cell.angle_gamma   90.00
#
_symmetry.space_group_name_H-M   'P 1'
#
loop_
_entity.id
_entity.type
_entity.pdbx_description
1 polymer ?
#
loop_
_entity_poly.entity_id
_entity_poly.type
_entity_poly.pdbx_seq_one_letter_code
_entity_poly.pdbx_strand_id
1 'polypeptide(L)'
;MYFVHHLAGHSERLLGMATDRVDLAHPAVSRIVAGLQPLDRIDLRACRFDCQASLDLALRRRIREAEHAAQGWRVFDAQGVLRCKRFPCDERVVFPHGLPGDAAWLRTLVDDRRGPLAG
;
A
#
# COMPACT_ATOMS: atom_id res chain seq x y z
N MET A 1 5.02 -3.41 7.12
CA MET A 1 4.53 -2.28 6.28
C MET A 1 3.01 -2.25 6.33
N TYR A 2 2.40 -1.16 5.88
CA TYR A 2 0.95 -1.07 5.81
C TYR A 2 0.49 -0.67 4.41
N PHE A 3 -0.57 -1.31 3.92
CA PHE A 3 -1.21 -1.00 2.66
C PHE A 3 -2.64 -0.56 2.92
N VAL A 4 -3.01 0.60 2.39
CA VAL A 4 -4.39 1.10 2.44
C VAL A 4 -4.98 1.05 1.05
N HIS A 5 -6.13 0.40 0.95
CA HIS A 5 -6.92 0.29 -0.26
C HIS A 5 -8.20 1.12 -0.11
N HIS A 6 -8.43 2.06 -1.03
CA HIS A 6 -9.71 2.75 -1.14
C HIS A 6 -10.77 1.78 -1.66
N LEU A 7 -11.90 1.66 -0.98
CA LEU A 7 -13.03 0.86 -1.43
C LEU A 7 -14.06 1.79 -2.10
N ALA A 8 -15.27 1.31 -2.37
CA ALA A 8 -16.34 2.18 -2.85
C ALA A 8 -16.82 3.13 -1.74
N GLY A 9 -17.16 4.37 -2.10
CA GLY A 9 -17.64 5.40 -1.16
C GLY A 9 -16.54 5.88 -0.21
N HIS A 10 -16.90 6.21 1.03
CA HIS A 10 -15.98 6.69 2.07
C HIS A 10 -15.42 5.54 2.93
N SER A 11 -15.13 4.40 2.30
CA SER A 11 -14.65 3.19 2.99
C SER A 11 -13.23 2.83 2.56
N GLU A 12 -12.42 2.36 3.49
CA GLU A 12 -11.07 1.89 3.21
C GLU A 12 -10.73 0.60 3.96
N ARG A 13 -9.75 -0.14 3.43
CA ARG A 13 -9.15 -1.29 4.12
C ARG A 13 -7.68 -1.03 4.38
N LEU A 14 -7.29 -1.07 5.64
CA LEU A 14 -5.90 -0.99 6.09
C LEU A 14 -5.38 -2.39 6.41
N LEU A 15 -4.35 -2.80 5.69
CA LEU A 15 -3.69 -4.09 5.79
C LEU A 15 -2.29 -3.93 6.39
N GLY A 16 -2.05 -4.49 7.56
CA GLY A 16 -0.69 -4.72 8.07
C GLY A 16 -0.08 -5.93 7.37
N MET A 17 1.06 -5.74 6.72
CA MET A 17 1.72 -6.76 5.88
C MET A 17 3.18 -6.91 6.30
N ALA A 18 3.57 -8.11 6.71
CA ALA A 18 4.94 -8.40 7.12
C ALA A 18 5.27 -9.92 7.05
N THR A 19 6.54 -10.26 7.09
CA THR A 19 7.01 -11.66 7.19
C THR A 19 6.98 -12.19 8.63
N ASP A 20 6.82 -11.29 9.60
CA ASP A 20 6.70 -11.56 11.03
C ASP A 20 5.26 -11.34 11.54
N ARG A 21 5.08 -11.40 12.87
CA ARG A 21 3.78 -11.19 13.49
C ARG A 21 3.40 -9.71 13.40
N VAL A 22 2.27 -9.43 12.77
CA VAL A 22 1.72 -8.09 12.66
C VAL A 22 0.95 -7.74 13.93
N ASP A 23 1.30 -6.61 14.55
CA ASP A 23 0.54 -6.02 15.65
C ASP A 23 -0.34 -4.87 15.16
N LEU A 24 -1.65 -5.07 15.15
CA LEU A 24 -2.62 -4.04 14.74
C LEU A 24 -2.84 -2.97 15.82
N ALA A 25 -2.38 -3.19 17.05
CA ALA A 25 -2.38 -2.18 18.11
C ALA A 25 -1.15 -1.25 18.03
N HIS A 26 -0.22 -1.50 17.08
CA HIS A 26 0.99 -0.71 16.94
C HIS A 26 0.67 0.78 16.70
N PRO A 27 1.40 1.74 17.33
CA PRO A 27 1.11 3.17 17.20
C PRO A 27 1.06 3.72 15.77
N ALA A 28 1.76 3.07 14.83
CA ALA A 28 1.68 3.39 13.42
C ALA A 28 0.26 3.28 12.85
N VAL A 29 -0.52 2.28 13.29
CA VAL A 29 -1.91 2.09 12.85
C VAL A 29 -2.76 3.28 13.25
N SER A 30 -2.64 3.75 14.50
CA SER A 30 -3.37 4.93 14.98
C SER A 30 -3.00 6.20 14.20
N ARG A 31 -1.71 6.39 13.87
CA ARG A 31 -1.27 7.53 13.04
C ARG A 31 -1.86 7.48 11.63
N ILE A 32 -1.84 6.29 11.02
CA ILE A 32 -2.41 6.10 9.68
C ILE A 32 -3.90 6.42 9.73
N VAL A 33 -4.66 5.75 10.62
CA VAL A 33 -6.11 5.93 10.76
C VAL A 33 -6.49 7.39 11.00
N ALA A 34 -5.76 8.13 11.84
CA ALA A 34 -6.00 9.55 12.06
C ALA A 34 -5.83 10.38 10.78
N GLY A 35 -4.81 10.05 9.96
CA GLY A 35 -4.59 10.70 8.66
C GLY A 35 -5.55 10.28 7.55
N LEU A 36 -6.41 9.28 7.80
CA LEU A 36 -7.43 8.82 6.86
C LEU A 36 -8.80 9.48 7.11
N GLN A 37 -9.00 10.25 8.18
CA GLN A 37 -10.27 10.95 8.41
C GLN A 37 -10.57 11.99 7.31
N PRO A 38 -11.84 12.20 6.91
CA PRO A 38 -13.07 11.80 7.59
C PRO A 38 -13.79 10.60 6.91
N LEU A 39 -13.17 9.43 6.84
CA LEU A 39 -13.84 8.24 6.29
C LEU A 39 -14.90 7.67 7.23
N ASP A 40 -15.97 7.14 6.64
CA ASP A 40 -17.06 6.48 7.36
C ASP A 40 -16.63 5.14 7.97
N ARG A 41 -15.74 4.41 7.29
CA ARG A 41 -15.33 3.07 7.72
C ARG A 41 -13.91 2.70 7.32
N ILE A 42 -13.20 2.08 8.26
CA ILE A 42 -11.89 1.49 8.02
C ILE A 42 -11.89 0.02 8.49
N ASP A 43 -11.65 -0.92 7.57
CA ASP A 43 -11.48 -2.35 7.85
C ASP A 43 -10.00 -2.65 8.13
N LEU A 44 -9.66 -3.09 9.35
CA LEU A 44 -8.30 -3.40 9.77
C LEU A 44 -8.02 -4.90 9.65
N ARG A 45 -6.97 -5.29 8.91
CA ARG A 45 -6.54 -6.71 8.84
C ARG A 45 -5.04 -6.86 8.88
N ALA A 46 -4.59 -8.03 9.31
CA ALA A 46 -3.20 -8.45 9.29
C ALA A 46 -2.99 -9.59 8.30
N CYS A 47 -1.88 -9.54 7.56
CA CYS A 47 -1.43 -10.61 6.67
C CYS A 47 0.03 -10.92 6.98
N ARG A 48 0.29 -12.14 7.45
CA ARG A 48 1.65 -12.67 7.60
C ARG A 48 2.05 -13.43 6.33
N PHE A 49 3.29 -13.25 5.92
CA PHE A 49 3.91 -13.96 4.80
C PHE A 49 5.07 -14.82 5.30
N ASP A 50 5.37 -15.89 4.57
CA ASP A 50 6.45 -16.83 4.86
C ASP A 50 7.83 -16.29 4.46
N CYS A 51 7.89 -15.47 3.41
CA CYS A 51 9.12 -14.87 2.91
C CYS A 51 8.89 -13.50 2.26
N GLN A 52 9.99 -12.78 1.99
CA GLN A 52 9.94 -11.46 1.34
C GLN A 52 9.31 -11.52 -0.07
N ALA A 53 9.61 -12.56 -0.85
CA ALA A 53 9.07 -12.71 -2.20
C ALA A 53 7.54 -12.84 -2.21
N SER A 54 6.97 -13.62 -1.28
CA SER A 54 5.52 -13.75 -1.11
C SER A 54 4.86 -12.43 -0.70
N LEU A 55 5.51 -11.67 0.19
CA LEU A 55 5.06 -10.34 0.58
C LEU A 55 5.04 -9.37 -0.61
N ASP A 56 6.10 -9.34 -1.40
CA ASP A 56 6.21 -8.46 -2.56
C ASP A 56 5.15 -8.81 -3.62
N LEU A 57 4.97 -10.10 -3.90
CA LEU A 57 3.92 -10.57 -4.81
C LEU A 57 2.52 -10.18 -4.32
N ALA A 58 2.28 -10.32 -3.02
CA ALA A 58 1.01 -9.98 -2.40
C ALA A 58 0.71 -8.47 -2.43
N LEU A 59 1.74 -7.62 -2.27
CA LEU A 59 1.63 -6.16 -2.44
C LEU A 59 1.34 -5.81 -3.90
N ARG A 60 2.09 -6.37 -4.87
CA ARG A 60 1.86 -6.15 -6.30
C ARG A 60 0.44 -6.48 -6.72
N ARG A 61 -0.08 -7.64 -6.28
CA ARG A 61 -1.46 -8.07 -6.58
C ARG A 61 -2.49 -7.05 -6.06
N ARG A 62 -2.35 -6.61 -4.81
CA ARG A 62 -3.26 -5.63 -4.21
C ARG A 62 -3.22 -4.26 -4.91
N ILE A 63 -2.03 -3.81 -5.31
CA ILE A 63 -1.88 -2.60 -6.12
C ILE A 63 -2.62 -2.76 -7.44
N ARG A 64 -2.38 -3.86 -8.18
CA ARG A 64 -3.07 -4.13 -9.46
C ARG A 64 -4.59 -4.23 -9.29
N GLU A 65 -5.07 -4.86 -8.23
CA GLU A 65 -6.51 -4.96 -7.91
C GLU A 65 -7.12 -3.57 -7.71
N ALA A 66 -6.46 -2.71 -6.91
CA ALA A 66 -6.91 -1.34 -6.69
C ALA A 66 -6.92 -0.54 -8.00
N GLU A 67 -5.87 -0.67 -8.81
CA GLU A 67 -5.76 0.01 -10.09
C GLU A 67 -6.82 -0.46 -11.09
N HIS A 68 -7.07 -1.76 -11.17
CA HIS A 68 -8.12 -2.33 -12.02
C HIS A 68 -9.52 -1.87 -11.58
N ALA A 69 -9.73 -1.67 -10.28
CA ALA A 69 -10.97 -1.12 -9.74
C ALA A 69 -11.07 0.43 -9.85
N ALA A 70 -10.08 1.10 -10.47
CA ALA A 70 -9.95 2.56 -10.49
C ALA A 70 -9.98 3.20 -9.09
N GLN A 71 -9.48 2.48 -8.08
CA GLN A 71 -9.44 2.88 -6.68
C GLN A 71 -8.06 3.40 -6.30
N GLY A 72 -8.06 4.37 -5.37
CA GLY A 72 -6.83 4.89 -4.79
C GLY A 72 -6.18 3.90 -3.83
N TRP A 73 -4.85 4.01 -3.65
CA TRP A 73 -4.11 3.20 -2.70
C TRP A 73 -2.93 3.97 -2.11
N ARG A 74 -2.50 3.56 -0.91
CA ARG A 74 -1.36 4.14 -0.18
C ARG A 74 -0.52 3.04 0.46
N VAL A 75 0.80 3.23 0.48
CA VAL A 75 1.75 2.36 1.17
C VAL A 75 2.46 3.17 2.24
N PHE A 76 2.50 2.62 3.46
CA PHE A 76 3.20 3.19 4.61
C PHE A 76 4.28 2.21 5.11
N ASP A 77 5.36 2.75 5.64
CA ASP A 77 6.39 1.94 6.30
C ASP A 77 5.94 1.44 7.69
N ALA A 78 6.82 0.74 8.42
CA ALA A 78 6.50 0.19 9.74
C ALA A 78 6.20 1.29 10.79
N GLN A 79 6.69 2.51 10.57
CA GLN A 79 6.48 3.67 11.42
C GLN A 79 5.19 4.42 11.06
N GLY A 80 4.49 4.01 9.99
CA GLY A 80 3.27 4.66 9.53
C GLY A 80 3.53 5.93 8.72
N VAL A 81 4.75 6.11 8.20
CA VAL A 81 5.07 7.22 7.29
C VAL A 81 4.66 6.83 5.88
N LEU A 82 3.94 7.73 5.21
CA LEU A 82 3.48 7.53 3.83
C LEU A 82 4.68 7.48 2.88
N ARG A 83 4.86 6.35 2.19
CA ARG A 83 5.98 6.15 1.25
C ARG A 83 5.59 6.47 -0.17
N CYS A 84 4.45 5.95 -0.60
CA CYS A 84 3.90 6.25 -1.90
C CYS A 84 2.39 6.09 -1.92
N LYS A 85 1.74 6.74 -2.89
CA LYS A 85 0.31 6.66 -3.11
C LYS A 85 -0.05 6.86 -4.57
N ARG A 86 -1.27 6.46 -4.92
CA ARG A 86 -1.92 6.81 -6.17
C ARG A 86 -3.38 7.13 -5.90
N PHE A 87 -3.89 8.23 -6.46
CA PHE A 87 -5.30 8.58 -6.37
C PHE A 87 -6.11 7.83 -7.44
N PRO A 88 -7.44 7.70 -7.28
CA PRO A 88 -8.31 7.26 -8.36
C PRO A 88 -8.04 8.08 -9.64
N CYS A 89 -8.02 7.42 -10.79
CA CYS A 89 -7.82 8.03 -12.11
C CYS A 89 -6.48 8.74 -12.38
N ASP A 90 -5.57 8.84 -11.40
CA ASP A 90 -4.24 9.38 -11.63
C ASP A 90 -3.40 8.43 -12.47
N GLU A 91 -2.59 8.95 -13.39
CA GLU A 91 -1.68 8.11 -14.19
C GLU A 91 -0.37 7.78 -13.45
N ARG A 92 -0.01 8.55 -12.42
CA ARG A 92 1.31 8.52 -11.78
C ARG A 92 1.22 8.18 -10.29
N VAL A 93 2.26 7.51 -9.80
CA VAL A 93 2.46 7.28 -8.37
C VAL A 93 3.18 8.48 -7.76
N VAL A 94 2.68 8.96 -6.64
CA VAL A 94 3.23 10.09 -5.88
C VAL A 94 4.12 9.56 -4.75
N PHE A 95 5.30 10.16 -4.60
CA PHE A 95 6.26 9.90 -3.52
C PHE A 95 6.44 11.18 -2.68
N PRO A 96 5.64 11.39 -1.62
CA PRO A 96 5.57 12.67 -0.92
C PRO A 96 6.88 13.13 -0.26
N HIS A 97 7.74 12.20 0.13
CA HIS A 97 9.05 12.49 0.74
C HIS A 97 10.21 12.19 -0.22
N GLY A 98 9.92 12.13 -1.52
CA GLY A 98 10.82 11.56 -2.51
C GLY A 98 10.92 10.04 -2.40
N LEU A 99 11.62 9.44 -3.34
CA LEU A 99 12.11 8.08 -3.14
C LEU A 99 13.22 8.15 -2.08
N PRO A 100 13.17 7.36 -1.00
CA PRO A 100 14.35 7.22 -0.17
C PRO A 100 15.51 6.75 -1.05
N GLY A 101 16.73 7.19 -0.73
CA GLY A 101 17.94 6.89 -1.51
C GLY A 101 18.16 5.41 -1.83
N ASP A 102 17.53 4.51 -1.05
CA ASP A 102 17.75 3.07 -1.12
C ASP A 102 16.52 2.21 -1.55
N ALA A 103 15.30 2.75 -1.70
CA ALA A 103 14.13 1.88 -1.94
C ALA A 103 13.85 1.59 -3.42
N ALA A 104 14.82 0.99 -4.11
CA ALA A 104 14.62 0.40 -5.43
C ALA A 104 13.42 -0.58 -5.45
N TRP A 105 13.16 -1.27 -4.33
CA TRP A 105 12.04 -2.20 -4.20
C TRP A 105 10.66 -1.53 -4.32
N LEU A 106 10.48 -0.29 -3.82
CA LEU A 106 9.21 0.43 -3.99
C LEU A 106 8.94 0.73 -5.47
N ARG A 107 10.00 1.05 -6.22
CA ARG A 107 9.91 1.23 -7.66
C ARG A 107 9.56 -0.07 -8.36
N THR A 108 10.23 -1.18 -8.04
CA THR A 108 9.93 -2.48 -8.68
C THR A 108 8.52 -2.98 -8.37
N LEU A 109 7.92 -2.58 -7.24
CA LEU A 109 6.53 -2.88 -6.92
C LEU A 109 5.52 -2.11 -7.79
N VAL A 110 5.82 -0.87 -8.20
CA VAL A 110 4.87 0.03 -8.90
C VAL A 110 5.18 0.25 -10.39
N ASP A 111 6.44 0.12 -10.80
CA ASP A 111 6.92 0.30 -12.18
C ASP A 111 6.69 -0.96 -13.05
N ASP A 112 6.10 -2.02 -12.49
CA ASP A 112 5.74 -3.28 -13.17
C ASP A 112 4.64 -3.09 -14.25
N ARG A 113 4.35 -1.83 -14.64
CA ARG A 113 3.66 -1.49 -15.90
C ARG A 113 4.49 -1.81 -17.15
N ARG A 114 5.76 -2.19 -17.00
CA ARG A 114 6.54 -2.81 -18.06
C ARG A 114 6.56 -4.34 -17.90
N GLY A 115 5.42 -4.97 -18.17
CA GLY A 115 5.47 -6.25 -18.87
C GLY A 115 6.24 -6.06 -20.19
N PRO A 116 6.95 -7.08 -20.69
CA PRO A 116 7.97 -6.90 -21.71
C PRO A 116 7.38 -6.22 -22.95
N LEU A 117 7.99 -5.12 -23.36
CA LEU A 117 8.04 -4.78 -24.78
C LEU A 117 8.89 -5.87 -25.43
N ALA A 118 8.28 -6.99 -25.81
CA ALA A 118 8.92 -8.00 -26.64
C ALA A 118 7.85 -8.85 -27.33
N GLY A 119 7.79 -8.75 -28.66
CA GLY A 119 7.04 -9.62 -29.56
C GLY A 119 6.17 -8.85 -30.52
#